data_AF-A0A2E0HTK3-F1
#
_entry.id   AF-A0A2E0HTK3-F1
#
_cell.length_a   1.000
_cell.length_b   1.000
_cell.length_c   1.000
_cell.angle_alpha   90.00
_cell.angle_beta   90.00
_cell.angle_gamma   90.00
#
_symmetry.space_group_name_H-M   'P 1'
#
loop_
_entity.id
_entity.type
_entity.pdbx_description
1 polymer ?
#
loop_
_entity_poly.entity_id
_entity_poly.type
_entity_poly.pdbx_seq_one_letter_code
_entity_poly.pdbx_strand_id
1 'polypeptide(L)'
;MIQQKKRGQFKNFKIKLDYLVANESFDSLKSYIYFIDPSLTKNKNYYASEIEKLRTEYDSSINLVYGGELFDHEDMNSVWEEEIMSFLLKWREDLPEFPEINFDLDPNFTFNEIKDLSANTYEKLFNNEDIIKTIFPILFPTGETLKLLKGYFHSKSFSNDRDGKRYKKLDIKLIELGY
;
A
#
# COMPACT_ATOMS: atom_id res chain seq x y z
N MET A 1 -7.57 12.59 -14.63
CA MET A 1 -7.79 11.13 -14.53
C MET A 1 -8.90 10.72 -13.56
N ILE A 2 -8.87 11.08 -12.26
CA ILE A 2 -9.85 10.60 -11.25
C ILE A 2 -11.31 11.02 -11.57
N GLN A 3 -11.54 12.22 -12.12
CA GLN A 3 -12.88 12.69 -12.47
C GLN A 3 -13.52 11.93 -13.64
N GLN A 4 -12.73 11.38 -14.58
CA GLN A 4 -13.25 10.56 -15.67
C GLN A 4 -13.66 9.17 -15.19
N LYS A 5 -12.90 8.58 -14.24
CA LYS A 5 -13.17 7.22 -13.74
C LYS A 5 -14.53 7.11 -13.04
N LYS A 6 -14.88 8.04 -12.15
CA LYS A 6 -16.18 8.04 -11.46
C LYS A 6 -17.38 8.21 -12.41
N ARG A 7 -17.24 9.07 -13.41
CA ARG A 7 -18.25 9.27 -14.45
C ARG A 7 -18.40 8.03 -15.33
N GLY A 8 -17.28 7.36 -15.66
CA GLY A 8 -17.28 6.09 -16.39
C GLY A 8 -17.95 4.96 -15.62
N GLN A 9 -17.68 4.85 -14.31
CA GLN A 9 -18.32 3.87 -13.43
C GLN A 9 -19.85 4.06 -13.41
N PHE A 10 -20.31 5.30 -13.21
CA PHE A 10 -21.74 5.61 -13.22
C PHE A 10 -22.38 5.37 -14.59
N LYS A 11 -21.71 5.78 -15.69
CA LYS A 11 -22.21 5.53 -17.05
C LYS A 11 -22.38 4.04 -17.33
N ASN A 12 -21.42 3.21 -16.93
CA ASN A 12 -21.52 1.76 -17.07
C ASN A 12 -22.66 1.17 -16.26
N PHE A 13 -22.90 1.68 -15.05
CA PHE A 13 -24.05 1.31 -14.23
C PHE A 13 -25.36 1.64 -14.97
N LYS A 14 -25.53 2.88 -15.44
CA LYS A 14 -26.73 3.29 -16.18
C LYS A 14 -26.98 2.44 -17.42
N ILE A 15 -25.95 2.20 -18.26
CA ILE A 15 -26.09 1.38 -19.47
C ILE A 15 -26.63 -0.02 -19.15
N LYS A 16 -26.16 -0.64 -18.06
CA LYS A 16 -26.63 -1.96 -17.63
C LYS A 16 -28.07 -1.91 -17.14
N LEU A 17 -28.41 -0.88 -16.36
CA LEU A 17 -29.78 -0.68 -15.87
C LEU A 17 -30.75 -0.46 -17.03
N ASP A 18 -30.43 0.45 -17.95
CA ASP A 18 -31.22 0.74 -19.15
C ASP A 18 -31.46 -0.54 -19.98
N TYR A 19 -30.42 -1.37 -20.13
CA TYR A 19 -30.54 -2.65 -20.84
C TYR A 19 -31.50 -3.61 -20.13
N LEU A 20 -31.37 -3.79 -18.81
CA LEU A 20 -32.23 -4.69 -18.03
C LEU A 20 -33.68 -4.23 -18.05
N VAL A 21 -33.94 -2.94 -17.87
CA VAL A 21 -35.30 -2.38 -17.89
C VAL A 21 -35.94 -2.50 -19.28
N ALA A 22 -35.16 -2.36 -20.36
CA ALA A 22 -35.70 -2.39 -21.72
C ALA A 22 -35.90 -3.80 -22.30
N ASN A 23 -35.13 -4.79 -21.84
CA ASN A 23 -35.08 -6.12 -22.48
C ASN A 23 -35.64 -7.25 -21.62
N GLU A 24 -35.78 -7.04 -20.31
CA GLU A 24 -36.20 -8.07 -19.37
C GLU A 24 -37.47 -7.63 -18.62
N SER A 25 -38.21 -8.59 -18.09
CA SER A 25 -39.37 -8.34 -17.23
C SER A 25 -39.08 -8.87 -15.84
N PHE A 26 -39.03 -7.97 -14.86
CA PHE A 26 -38.83 -8.32 -13.46
C PHE A 26 -40.06 -7.91 -12.65
N ASP A 27 -40.49 -8.76 -11.71
CA ASP A 27 -41.51 -8.40 -10.73
C ASP A 27 -41.04 -7.27 -9.80
N SER A 28 -39.73 -7.22 -9.54
CA SER A 28 -39.07 -6.12 -8.85
C SER A 28 -37.59 -6.05 -9.22
N LEU A 29 -37.03 -4.85 -9.27
CA LEU A 29 -35.62 -4.62 -9.54
C LEU A 29 -34.99 -3.78 -8.42
N LYS A 30 -34.07 -4.41 -7.68
CA LYS A 30 -33.17 -3.74 -6.72
C LYS A 30 -31.81 -3.58 -7.37
N SER A 31 -31.29 -2.35 -7.37
CA SER A 31 -30.01 -2.03 -7.99
C SER A 31 -29.06 -1.39 -6.99
N TYR A 32 -27.81 -1.85 -6.97
CA TYR A 32 -26.80 -1.35 -6.03
C TYR A 32 -25.58 -0.81 -6.77
N ILE A 33 -25.18 0.42 -6.43
CA ILE A 33 -23.81 0.87 -6.61
C ILE A 33 -23.08 0.56 -5.31
N TYR A 34 -22.29 -0.52 -5.32
CA TYR A 34 -21.66 -1.07 -4.12
C TYR A 34 -20.16 -0.75 -4.04
N PHE A 35 -19.72 -0.30 -2.87
CA PHE A 35 -18.31 -0.17 -2.51
C PHE A 35 -17.99 -1.08 -1.33
N ILE A 36 -17.21 -2.13 -1.57
CA ILE A 36 -16.80 -3.10 -0.54
C ILE A 36 -16.05 -2.43 0.64
N ASP A 37 -15.30 -1.37 0.37
CA ASP A 37 -14.57 -0.62 1.39
C ASP A 37 -15.37 0.64 1.80
N PRO A 38 -15.83 0.71 3.06
CA PRO A 38 -16.61 1.84 3.54
C PRO A 38 -15.83 3.16 3.61
N SER A 39 -14.50 3.12 3.54
CA SER A 39 -13.66 4.32 3.51
C SER A 39 -13.65 5.05 2.17
N LEU A 40 -14.14 4.42 1.08
CA LEU A 40 -14.12 4.97 -0.29
C LEU A 40 -15.19 6.05 -0.54
N THR A 41 -15.32 7.02 0.36
CA THR A 41 -16.39 8.03 0.40
C THR A 41 -16.12 9.27 -0.45
N LYS A 42 -14.91 9.42 -0.99
CA LYS A 42 -14.46 10.61 -1.75
C LYS A 42 -15.43 11.08 -2.84
N ASN A 43 -16.17 10.16 -3.47
CA ASN A 43 -17.11 10.46 -4.54
C ASN A 43 -18.59 10.23 -4.15
N LYS A 44 -18.89 10.00 -2.87
CA LYS A 44 -20.24 9.66 -2.37
C LYS A 44 -21.30 10.66 -2.83
N ASN A 45 -21.05 11.96 -2.64
CA ASN A 45 -21.99 13.02 -3.03
C ASN A 45 -22.27 13.04 -4.54
N TYR A 46 -21.28 12.72 -5.38
CA TYR A 46 -21.49 12.62 -6.82
C TYR A 46 -22.45 11.48 -7.15
N TYR A 47 -22.20 10.28 -6.62
CA TYR A 47 -23.09 9.13 -6.86
C TYR A 47 -24.50 9.35 -6.32
N ALA A 48 -24.62 9.87 -5.10
CA ALA A 48 -25.92 10.20 -4.53
C ALA A 48 -26.72 11.16 -5.44
N SER A 49 -26.09 12.25 -5.92
CA SER A 49 -26.76 13.21 -6.80
C SER A 49 -27.20 12.62 -8.15
N GLU A 50 -26.45 11.65 -8.69
CA GLU A 50 -26.79 11.02 -9.96
C GLU A 50 -27.84 9.91 -9.80
N ILE A 51 -27.83 9.20 -8.67
CA ILE A 51 -28.86 8.21 -8.32
C ILE A 51 -30.20 8.89 -8.10
N GLU A 52 -30.27 10.04 -7.43
CA GLU A 52 -31.53 10.77 -7.26
C GLU A 52 -32.17 11.16 -8.60
N LYS A 53 -31.35 11.53 -9.60
CA LYS A 53 -31.84 11.78 -10.96
C LYS A 53 -32.41 10.50 -11.59
N LEU A 54 -31.72 9.37 -11.43
CA LEU A 54 -32.19 8.09 -11.98
C LEU A 54 -33.44 7.55 -11.27
N ARG A 55 -33.57 7.71 -9.95
CA ARG A 55 -34.76 7.31 -9.18
C ARG A 55 -36.02 8.05 -9.66
N THR A 56 -35.86 9.24 -10.23
CA THR A 56 -36.97 9.98 -10.84
C THR A 56 -37.33 9.42 -12.23
N GLU A 57 -36.35 8.89 -12.96
CA GLU A 57 -36.49 8.34 -14.31
C GLU A 57 -37.02 6.90 -14.31
N TYR A 58 -36.62 6.12 -13.31
CA TYR A 58 -36.99 4.71 -13.12
C TYR A 58 -37.67 4.58 -11.76
N ASP A 59 -38.90 4.06 -11.72
CA ASP A 59 -39.62 3.69 -10.47
C ASP A 59 -38.94 2.46 -9.81
N SER A 60 -37.65 2.61 -9.49
CA SER A 60 -36.75 1.53 -9.16
C SER A 60 -35.93 1.86 -7.92
N SER A 61 -35.71 0.83 -7.10
CA SER A 61 -34.91 0.93 -5.89
C SER A 61 -33.42 0.90 -6.22
N ILE A 62 -32.88 2.06 -6.58
CA ILE A 62 -31.43 2.24 -6.83
C ILE A 62 -30.78 2.71 -5.54
N ASN A 63 -29.79 1.99 -5.03
CA ASN A 63 -29.15 2.25 -3.75
C ASN A 63 -27.64 2.46 -3.90
N LEU A 64 -27.08 3.36 -3.09
CA LEU A 64 -25.64 3.54 -2.93
C LEU A 64 -25.26 2.98 -1.56
N VAL A 65 -24.49 1.89 -1.55
CA VAL A 65 -24.18 1.15 -0.33
C VAL A 65 -22.69 0.90 -0.19
N TYR A 66 -22.23 0.86 1.07
CA TYR A 66 -20.83 0.74 1.47
C TYR A 66 -20.62 -0.37 2.50
N GLY A 67 -19.61 -1.23 2.30
CA GLY A 67 -19.25 -2.29 3.23
C GLY A 67 -20.41 -3.20 3.58
N GLY A 68 -20.77 -3.25 4.87
CA GLY A 68 -21.87 -4.06 5.40
C GLY A 68 -23.26 -3.60 4.97
N GLU A 69 -23.44 -2.34 4.55
CA GLU A 69 -24.75 -1.77 4.21
C GLU A 69 -25.48 -2.60 3.14
N LEU A 70 -24.75 -3.23 2.19
CA LEU A 70 -25.37 -4.10 1.19
C LEU A 70 -26.08 -5.30 1.83
N PHE A 71 -25.46 -5.90 2.84
CA PHE A 71 -25.98 -7.08 3.52
C PHE A 71 -27.12 -6.70 4.46
N ASP A 72 -27.04 -5.52 5.08
CA ASP A 72 -28.15 -4.95 5.85
C ASP A 72 -29.41 -4.74 4.99
N HIS A 73 -29.23 -4.28 3.75
CA HIS A 73 -30.32 -4.09 2.79
C HIS A 73 -30.99 -5.38 2.30
N GLU A 74 -30.34 -6.54 2.47
CA GLU A 74 -30.84 -7.85 2.07
C GLU A 74 -31.08 -8.78 3.26
N ASP A 75 -31.11 -8.25 4.49
CA ASP A 75 -31.33 -9.01 5.73
C ASP A 75 -30.29 -10.14 5.96
N MET A 76 -29.05 -9.91 5.54
CA MET A 76 -27.92 -10.86 5.56
C MET A 76 -26.75 -10.38 6.43
N ASN A 77 -27.02 -9.63 7.50
CA ASN A 77 -26.02 -8.93 8.32
C ASN A 77 -24.91 -9.86 8.83
N SER A 78 -25.25 -11.12 9.15
CA SER A 78 -24.30 -12.13 9.62
C SER A 78 -23.20 -12.43 8.60
N VAL A 79 -23.47 -12.34 7.30
CA VAL A 79 -22.46 -12.59 6.25
C VAL A 79 -21.34 -11.56 6.29
N TRP A 80 -21.68 -10.30 6.56
CA TRP A 80 -20.67 -9.24 6.66
C TRP A 80 -19.79 -9.43 7.90
N GLU A 81 -20.41 -9.52 9.08
CA GLU A 81 -19.68 -9.54 10.36
C GLU A 81 -19.06 -10.92 10.67
N GLU A 82 -19.84 -11.98 10.53
CA GLU A 82 -19.43 -13.33 10.98
C GLU A 82 -18.61 -14.09 9.93
N GLU A 83 -18.68 -13.72 8.64
CA GLU A 83 -17.92 -14.40 7.58
C GLU A 83 -16.83 -13.49 6.99
N ILE A 84 -17.19 -12.38 6.35
CA ILE A 84 -16.23 -11.53 5.64
C ILE A 84 -15.24 -10.89 6.62
N MET A 85 -15.76 -10.20 7.65
CA MET A 85 -14.92 -9.50 8.62
C MET A 85 -14.14 -10.47 9.51
N SER A 86 -14.74 -11.57 9.95
CA SER A 86 -14.05 -12.60 10.74
C SER A 86 -12.89 -13.22 9.95
N PHE A 87 -13.09 -13.53 8.66
CA PHE A 87 -12.04 -14.05 7.80
C PHE A 87 -10.91 -13.03 7.61
N LEU A 88 -11.24 -11.75 7.36
CA LEU A 88 -10.21 -10.71 7.19
C LEU A 88 -9.39 -10.49 8.46
N LEU A 89 -10.02 -10.56 9.64
CA LEU A 89 -9.32 -10.48 10.92
C LEU A 89 -8.38 -11.66 11.12
N LYS A 90 -8.86 -12.89 10.88
CA LYS A 90 -8.05 -14.10 10.98
C LYS A 90 -6.91 -14.09 9.97
N TRP A 91 -7.19 -13.72 8.72
CA TRP A 91 -6.18 -13.58 7.68
C TRP A 91 -5.09 -12.57 8.08
N ARG A 92 -5.47 -11.46 8.73
CA ARG A 92 -4.52 -10.47 9.25
C ARG A 92 -3.65 -11.02 10.37
N GLU A 93 -4.18 -11.89 11.23
CA GLU A 93 -3.41 -12.58 12.28
C GLU A 93 -2.48 -13.65 11.70
N ASP A 94 -2.89 -14.30 10.61
CA ASP A 94 -2.11 -15.30 9.87
C ASP A 94 -1.04 -14.67 8.95
N LEU A 95 -1.02 -13.33 8.80
CA LEU A 95 0.06 -12.66 8.10
C LEU A 95 1.35 -12.87 8.91
N PRO A 96 2.47 -13.28 8.26
CA PRO A 96 3.74 -13.29 8.95
C PRO A 96 4.01 -11.91 9.54
N GLU A 97 4.60 -11.84 10.73
CA GLU A 97 5.13 -10.57 11.23
C GLU A 97 5.95 -9.94 10.10
N PHE A 98 5.56 -8.72 9.70
CA PHE A 98 6.39 -7.98 8.77
C PHE A 98 7.78 -7.90 9.38
N PRO A 99 8.84 -8.24 8.62
CA PRO A 99 10.19 -8.17 9.17
C PRO A 99 10.37 -6.78 9.74
N GLU A 100 10.90 -6.70 10.96
CA GLU A 100 11.30 -5.43 11.52
C GLU A 100 12.35 -4.82 10.59
N ILE A 101 12.01 -3.68 9.99
CA ILE A 101 12.81 -3.04 8.95
C ILE A 101 13.68 -1.91 9.50
N ASN A 102 13.46 -1.46 10.74
CA ASN A 102 14.34 -0.50 11.39
C ASN A 102 15.62 -1.19 11.87
N PHE A 103 16.66 -1.11 11.05
CA PHE A 103 17.95 -1.72 11.28
C PHE A 103 18.72 -1.05 12.43
N ASP A 104 18.29 0.15 12.86
CA ASP A 104 18.85 0.85 14.01
C ASP A 104 18.21 0.48 15.35
N LEU A 105 17.24 -0.46 15.41
CA LEU A 105 16.70 -0.94 16.69
C LEU A 105 17.75 -1.73 17.49
N ASP A 106 18.55 -2.55 16.82
CA ASP A 106 19.77 -3.14 17.37
C ASP A 106 20.93 -2.96 16.38
N PRO A 107 21.60 -1.78 16.42
CA PRO A 107 22.63 -1.43 15.46
C PRO A 107 23.81 -2.43 15.45
N ASN A 108 24.14 -3.02 16.60
CA ASN A 108 25.26 -3.95 16.71
C ASN A 108 24.92 -5.30 16.10
N PHE A 109 23.72 -5.82 16.37
CA PHE A 109 23.24 -7.04 15.72
C PHE A 109 23.21 -6.86 14.21
N THR A 110 22.51 -5.83 13.71
CA THR A 110 22.42 -5.57 12.28
C THR A 110 23.79 -5.38 11.65
N PHE A 111 24.65 -4.55 12.26
CA PHE A 111 26.02 -4.35 11.78
C PHE A 111 26.76 -5.68 11.62
N ASN A 112 26.69 -6.58 12.60
CA ASN A 112 27.36 -7.87 12.53
C ASN A 112 26.83 -8.77 11.41
N GLU A 113 25.53 -8.72 11.13
CA GLU A 113 24.91 -9.48 10.03
C GLU A 113 25.33 -8.95 8.65
N ILE A 114 25.48 -7.63 8.50
CA ILE A 114 25.68 -7.03 7.18
C ILE A 114 27.12 -6.65 6.86
N LYS A 115 27.99 -6.38 7.84
CA LYS A 115 29.35 -5.82 7.64
C LYS A 115 30.22 -6.60 6.65
N ASP A 116 30.01 -7.91 6.55
CA ASP A 116 30.82 -8.82 5.72
C ASP A 116 30.24 -9.02 4.31
N LEU A 117 29.16 -8.31 3.96
CA LEU A 117 28.72 -8.19 2.57
C LEU A 117 29.84 -7.62 1.68
N SER A 118 29.85 -8.04 0.41
CA SER A 118 30.89 -7.61 -0.52
C SER A 118 30.93 -6.09 -0.69
N ALA A 119 32.12 -5.52 -0.83
CA ALA A 119 32.28 -4.08 -1.11
C ALA A 119 31.47 -3.63 -2.35
N ASN A 120 31.32 -4.52 -3.35
CA ASN A 120 30.53 -4.27 -4.54
C ASN A 120 29.01 -4.13 -4.24
N THR A 121 28.50 -4.84 -3.22
CA THR A 121 27.12 -4.68 -2.75
C THR A 121 26.90 -3.29 -2.20
N TYR A 122 27.80 -2.83 -1.34
CA TYR A 122 27.74 -1.47 -0.78
C TYR A 122 27.96 -0.38 -1.83
N GLU A 123 28.86 -0.58 -2.78
CA GLU A 123 29.06 0.35 -3.91
C GLU A 123 27.76 0.52 -4.71
N LYS A 124 26.99 -0.56 -4.93
CA LYS A 124 25.69 -0.47 -5.63
C LYS A 124 24.64 0.27 -4.80
N LEU A 125 24.60 0.04 -3.50
CA LEU A 125 23.63 0.69 -2.60
C LEU A 125 23.92 2.18 -2.43
N PHE A 126 25.17 2.55 -2.12
CA PHE A 126 25.54 3.93 -1.79
C PHE A 126 25.70 4.86 -3.01
N ASN A 127 25.67 4.31 -4.22
CA ASN A 127 25.62 5.10 -5.46
C ASN A 127 24.21 5.20 -6.05
N ASN A 128 23.20 4.62 -5.41
CA ASN A 128 21.81 4.73 -5.83
C ASN A 128 21.09 5.81 -5.01
N GLU A 129 20.95 7.01 -5.58
CA GLU A 129 20.34 8.14 -4.90
C GLU A 129 18.88 7.90 -4.50
N ASP A 130 18.12 7.15 -5.31
CA ASP A 130 16.72 6.87 -5.01
C ASP A 130 16.60 5.97 -3.78
N ILE A 131 17.46 4.94 -3.67
CA ILE A 131 17.54 4.09 -2.47
C ILE A 131 17.91 4.93 -1.24
N ILE A 132 18.90 5.80 -1.36
CA ILE A 132 19.34 6.65 -0.25
C ILE A 132 18.23 7.60 0.20
N LYS A 133 17.49 8.21 -0.73
CA LYS A 133 16.45 9.20 -0.38
C LYS A 133 15.17 8.55 0.12
N THR A 134 14.83 7.34 -0.35
CA THR A 134 13.53 6.72 -0.05
C THR A 134 13.61 5.56 0.93
N ILE A 135 14.66 4.74 0.87
CA ILE A 135 14.77 3.50 1.65
C ILE A 135 15.62 3.70 2.90
N PHE A 136 16.73 4.44 2.82
CA PHE A 136 17.61 4.61 3.99
C PHE A 136 16.92 5.29 5.19
N PRO A 137 16.03 6.30 5.03
CA PRO A 137 15.32 6.87 6.17
C PRO A 137 14.38 5.88 6.87
N ILE A 138 13.97 4.81 6.17
CA ILE A 138 13.13 3.74 6.71
C ILE A 138 13.99 2.70 7.42
N LEU A 139 15.09 2.28 6.78
CA LEU A 139 15.97 1.24 7.33
C LEU A 139 16.88 1.76 8.44
N PHE A 140 17.43 2.97 8.28
CA PHE A 140 18.39 3.58 9.18
C PHE A 140 17.90 4.95 9.68
N PRO A 141 16.80 5.04 10.45
CA PRO A 141 16.23 6.31 10.87
C PRO A 141 17.19 7.18 11.70
N THR A 142 18.10 6.57 12.47
CA THR A 142 19.09 7.29 13.30
C THR A 142 20.49 7.26 12.68
N GLY A 143 20.74 6.32 11.77
CA GLY A 143 22.02 6.11 11.10
C GLY A 143 23.07 5.43 11.97
N GLU A 144 22.72 4.90 13.15
CA GLU A 144 23.68 4.27 14.08
C GLU A 144 24.38 3.07 13.44
N THR A 145 23.65 2.22 12.71
CA THR A 145 24.23 1.08 11.98
C THR A 145 25.18 1.54 10.88
N LEU A 146 24.85 2.64 10.19
CA LEU A 146 25.70 3.20 9.14
C LEU A 146 26.99 3.80 9.71
N LYS A 147 26.95 4.39 10.91
CA LYS A 147 28.15 4.86 11.63
C LYS A 147 29.07 3.69 12.01
N LEU A 148 28.51 2.56 12.44
CA LEU A 148 29.29 1.33 12.70
C LEU A 148 29.95 0.80 11.42
N LEU A 149 29.20 0.74 10.31
CA LEU A 149 29.73 0.35 9.01
C LEU A 149 30.85 1.28 8.52
N LYS A 150 30.70 2.58 8.71
CA LYS A 150 31.75 3.55 8.42
C LYS A 150 33.02 3.26 9.20
N GLY A 151 32.92 3.04 10.51
CA GLY A 151 34.07 2.65 11.34
C GLY A 151 34.75 1.37 10.84
N TYR A 152 33.96 0.38 10.43
CA TYR A 152 34.46 -0.85 9.83
C TYR A 152 35.18 -0.60 8.49
N PHE A 153 34.58 0.15 7.57
CA PHE A 153 35.19 0.46 6.27
C PHE A 153 36.47 1.28 6.43
N HIS A 154 36.49 2.22 7.37
CA HIS A 154 37.68 2.97 7.72
C HIS A 154 38.80 2.03 8.16
N SER A 155 38.53 1.09 9.07
CA SER A 155 39.52 0.11 9.53
C SER A 155 40.05 -0.79 8.41
N LYS A 156 39.18 -1.21 7.47
CA LYS A 156 39.55 -2.05 6.32
C LYS A 156 40.31 -1.27 5.25
N SER A 157 40.14 0.06 5.19
CA SER A 157 40.80 0.92 4.21
C SER A 157 42.32 0.93 4.31
N PHE A 158 42.88 0.56 5.46
CA PHE A 158 44.32 0.48 5.70
C PHE A 158 44.99 -0.79 5.15
N SER A 159 44.21 -1.72 4.58
CA SER A 159 44.76 -2.87 3.85
C SER A 159 45.36 -2.42 2.51
N ASN A 160 46.54 -2.96 2.17
CA ASN A 160 47.31 -2.57 0.97
C ASN A 160 46.86 -3.28 -0.32
N ASP A 161 45.76 -4.03 -0.28
CA ASP A 161 45.23 -4.79 -1.41
C ASP A 161 44.19 -4.00 -2.23
N ARG A 162 43.60 -4.64 -3.25
CA ARG A 162 42.55 -4.02 -4.08
C ARG A 162 41.30 -3.66 -3.27
N ASP A 163 41.00 -4.42 -2.21
CA ASP A 163 39.79 -4.25 -1.44
C ASP A 163 39.91 -3.07 -0.48
N GLY A 164 41.09 -2.81 0.09
CA GLY A 164 41.37 -1.61 0.89
C GLY A 164 41.04 -0.30 0.16
N LYS A 165 41.34 -0.21 -1.15
CA LYS A 165 40.95 0.95 -1.98
C LYS A 165 39.43 1.10 -2.12
N ARG A 166 38.67 0.00 -2.16
CA ARG A 166 37.21 0.03 -2.26
C ARG A 166 36.59 0.44 -0.94
N TYR A 167 37.07 -0.12 0.16
CA TYR A 167 36.65 0.28 1.51
C TYR A 167 36.94 1.75 1.80
N LYS A 168 38.07 2.30 1.33
CA LYS A 168 38.33 3.74 1.41
C LYS A 168 37.27 4.59 0.71
N LYS A 169 36.81 4.17 -0.47
CA LYS A 169 35.74 4.87 -1.20
C LYS A 169 34.42 4.80 -0.46
N LEU A 170 34.08 3.65 0.12
CA LEU A 170 32.85 3.46 0.90
C LEU A 170 32.85 4.30 2.17
N ASP A 171 33.98 4.37 2.88
CA ASP A 171 34.17 5.24 4.06
C ASP A 171 33.91 6.71 3.70
N ILE A 172 34.58 7.23 2.65
CA ILE A 172 34.35 8.59 2.14
C ILE A 172 32.88 8.80 1.77
N LYS A 173 32.24 7.81 1.14
CA LYS A 173 30.86 7.94 0.70
C LYS A 173 29.89 8.10 1.87
N LEU A 174 30.10 7.37 2.97
CA LEU A 174 29.28 7.54 4.17
C LEU A 174 29.48 8.91 4.83
N ILE A 175 30.70 9.45 4.80
CA ILE A 175 30.99 10.82 5.25
C ILE A 175 30.21 11.84 4.41
N GLU A 176 30.22 11.71 3.08
CA GLU A 176 29.45 12.58 2.17
C GLU A 176 27.94 12.55 2.46
N LEU A 177 27.44 11.40 2.90
CA LEU A 177 26.03 11.19 3.25
C LEU A 177 25.68 11.68 4.66
N GLY A 178 26.65 12.13 5.46
CA GLY A 178 26.42 12.70 6.79
C GLY A 178 26.47 11.69 7.95
N TYR A 179 27.01 10.48 7.70
CA TYR A 179 27.23 9.44 8.72
C TYR A 179 28.70 9.37 9.13
#